data_AF-A0A419A8D8-F1
#
_entry.id   AF-A0A419A8D8-F1
#
_cell.length_a   1.000
_cell.length_b   1.000
_cell.length_c   1.000
_cell.angle_alpha   90.00
_cell.angle_beta   90.00
_cell.angle_gamma   90.00
#
_symmetry.space_group_name_H-M   'P 1'
#
loop_
_entity.id
_entity.type
_entity.pdbx_description
1 polymer ?
#
loop_
_entity_poly.entity_id
_entity_poly.type
_entity_poly.pdbx_seq_one_letter_code
_entity_poly.pdbx_strand_id
1 'polypeptide(L)'
;MTSDQLLSRILSSLDDDKAEDVVTIDLRGRSAMADHMVIASGRSSRQVASIAEKLAERYKQLTGHSPRIEGKDAGDWVLIDTDDVIVHVFRPEVREFYQLEKMWMPSDTLGRIREAPHGTN
;
A
#
# COMPACT_ATOMS: atom_id res chain seq x y z
N MET A 1 -16.45 3.20 -10.61
CA MET A 1 -16.07 2.76 -9.25
C MET A 1 -15.52 3.97 -8.53
N THR A 2 -15.84 4.18 -7.25
CA THR A 2 -15.29 5.30 -6.47
C THR A 2 -13.89 4.97 -5.93
N SER A 3 -13.12 5.98 -5.52
CA SER A 3 -11.82 5.80 -4.88
C SER A 3 -11.90 4.95 -3.59
N ASP A 4 -12.94 5.14 -2.78
CA ASP A 4 -13.19 4.32 -1.58
C ASP A 4 -13.50 2.84 -1.91
N GLN A 5 -14.24 2.59 -3.00
CA GLN A 5 -14.48 1.23 -3.48
C GLN A 5 -13.20 0.59 -4.00
N LEU A 6 -12.37 1.35 -4.73
CA LEU A 6 -11.07 0.89 -5.22
C LEU A 6 -10.12 0.56 -4.06
N LEU A 7 -10.05 1.43 -3.05
CA LEU A 7 -9.29 1.20 -1.83
C LEU A 7 -9.69 -0.13 -1.17
N SER A 8 -10.98 -0.39 -1.01
CA SER A 8 -11.47 -1.66 -0.44
C SER A 8 -11.00 -2.88 -1.24
N ARG A 9 -10.99 -2.80 -2.57
CA ARG A 9 -10.49 -3.88 -3.44
C ARG A 9 -8.98 -4.07 -3.32
N ILE A 10 -8.23 -2.98 -3.22
CA ILE A 10 -6.79 -3.00 -2.98
C ILE A 10 -6.46 -3.66 -1.63
N LEU A 11 -7.15 -3.28 -0.56
CA LEU A 11 -6.94 -3.87 0.77
C LEU A 11 -7.24 -5.37 0.78
N SER A 12 -8.33 -5.80 0.13
CA SER A 12 -8.63 -7.23 -0.05
C SER A 12 -7.52 -7.95 -0.82
N SER A 13 -7.01 -7.35 -1.90
CA SER A 13 -5.91 -7.92 -2.68
C SER A 13 -4.63 -8.08 -1.85
N LEU A 14 -4.33 -7.12 -0.98
CA LEU A 14 -3.15 -7.16 -0.10
C LEU A 14 -3.30 -8.25 0.98
N ASP A 15 -4.49 -8.42 1.55
CA ASP A 15 -4.77 -9.50 2.51
C ASP A 15 -4.70 -10.90 1.88
N ASP A 16 -5.26 -11.06 0.67
CA ASP A 16 -5.19 -12.31 -0.10
C ASP A 16 -3.73 -12.75 -0.32
N ASP A 17 -2.83 -11.80 -0.57
CA ASP A 17 -1.40 -12.04 -0.79
C ASP A 17 -0.55 -11.96 0.48
N LYS A 18 -1.19 -11.87 1.66
CA LYS A 18 -0.56 -11.89 2.98
C LYS A 18 0.51 -10.81 3.11
N ALA A 19 0.18 -9.60 2.64
CA ALA A 19 0.95 -8.41 2.94
C ALA A 19 0.82 -8.06 4.44
N GLU A 20 1.88 -7.49 5.00
CA GLU A 20 2.00 -7.18 6.42
C GLU A 20 2.00 -5.66 6.65
N ASP A 21 1.68 -5.25 7.87
CA ASP A 21 1.72 -3.85 8.32
C ASP A 21 1.00 -2.87 7.39
N VAL A 22 -0.17 -3.26 6.88
CA VAL A 22 -0.91 -2.44 5.92
C VAL A 22 -1.46 -1.19 6.61
N VAL A 23 -1.04 -0.02 6.13
CA VAL A 23 -1.46 1.30 6.61
C VAL A 23 -2.13 2.05 5.46
N THR A 24 -3.27 2.68 5.75
CA THR A 24 -3.97 3.56 4.80
C THR A 24 -3.91 4.99 5.30
N ILE A 25 -3.63 5.92 4.38
CA ILE A 25 -3.53 7.36 4.64
C ILE A 25 -4.49 8.08 3.70
N ASP A 26 -5.42 8.85 4.26
CA ASP A 26 -6.29 9.74 3.49
C ASP A 26 -5.50 10.97 3.04
N LEU A 27 -5.41 11.15 1.73
CA LEU A 27 -4.70 12.26 1.10
C LEU A 27 -5.63 13.40 0.66
N ARG A 28 -6.95 13.23 0.75
CA ARG A 28 -7.92 14.24 0.30
C ARG A 28 -7.72 15.53 1.10
N GLY A 29 -7.61 16.63 0.38
CA GLY A 29 -7.31 17.96 0.96
C GLY A 29 -5.86 18.15 1.40
N ARG A 30 -4.97 17.16 1.24
CA ARG A 30 -3.52 17.26 1.51
C ARG A 30 -2.67 17.17 0.25
N SER A 31 -3.13 16.42 -0.76
CA SER A 31 -2.44 16.26 -2.04
C SER A 31 -3.46 16.16 -3.18
N ALA A 32 -3.04 16.57 -4.38
CA ALA A 32 -3.81 16.40 -5.62
C ALA A 32 -3.38 15.15 -6.42
N MET A 33 -2.38 14.39 -5.94
CA MET A 33 -1.89 13.20 -6.64
C MET A 33 -2.88 12.03 -6.64
N ALA A 34 -3.55 11.79 -5.51
CA ALA A 34 -4.47 10.67 -5.31
C ALA A 34 -5.35 10.95 -4.07
N ASP A 35 -6.46 10.21 -3.95
CA ASP A 35 -7.34 10.29 -2.79
C ASP A 35 -6.79 9.51 -1.58
N HIS A 36 -6.12 8.38 -1.84
CA HIS A 36 -5.59 7.50 -0.79
C HIS A 36 -4.15 7.06 -1.07
N MET A 37 -3.38 6.87 -0.01
CA MET A 37 -2.10 6.15 -0.05
C MET A 37 -2.20 4.91 0.83
N VAL A 38 -1.72 3.78 0.32
CA VAL A 38 -1.59 2.53 1.06
C VAL A 38 -0.11 2.16 1.13
N ILE A 39 0.34 1.80 2.32
CA ILE A 39 1.72 1.35 2.58
C ILE A 39 1.62 -0.05 3.16
N ALA A 40 2.31 -1.01 2.55
CA ALA A 40 2.29 -2.41 2.95
C ALA A 40 3.70 -3.01 2.89
N SER A 41 3.90 -4.13 3.59
CA SER A 41 5.17 -4.87 3.64
C SER A 41 5.02 -6.27 3.03
N GLY A 42 6.06 -6.76 2.35
CA GLY A 42 6.21 -8.14 1.93
C GLY A 42 7.52 -8.74 2.46
N ARG A 43 7.49 -9.98 2.94
CA ARG A 43 8.60 -10.61 3.69
C ARG A 43 9.86 -10.89 2.87
N SER A 44 9.78 -10.80 1.54
CA SER A 44 10.91 -11.02 0.63
C SER A 44 10.69 -10.25 -0.66
N SER A 45 11.77 -9.98 -1.41
CA SER A 45 11.66 -9.24 -2.68
C SER A 45 10.78 -9.98 -3.70
N ARG A 46 10.78 -11.33 -3.64
CA ARG A 46 9.85 -12.16 -4.43
C ARG A 46 8.39 -11.95 -4.02
N GLN A 47 8.09 -11.89 -2.72
CA GLN A 47 6.72 -11.64 -2.26
C GLN A 47 6.27 -10.23 -2.65
N VAL A 48 7.12 -9.21 -2.47
CA VAL A 48 6.83 -7.83 -2.87
C VAL A 48 6.50 -7.74 -4.36
N ALA A 49 7.35 -8.32 -5.23
CA ALA A 49 7.10 -8.34 -6.67
C ALA A 49 5.80 -9.10 -7.02
N SER A 50 5.52 -10.21 -6.33
CA SER A 50 4.31 -10.99 -6.55
C SER A 50 3.04 -10.27 -6.10
N ILE A 51 3.06 -9.57 -4.96
CA ILE A 51 1.95 -8.73 -4.49
C ILE A 51 1.66 -7.66 -5.55
N ALA A 52 2.68 -6.96 -6.02
CA ALA A 52 2.52 -5.90 -6.99
C ALA A 52 1.95 -6.39 -8.33
N GLU A 53 2.45 -7.52 -8.82
CA GLU A 53 1.96 -8.12 -10.07
C GLU A 53 0.49 -8.55 -9.97
N LYS A 54 0.13 -9.27 -8.92
CA LYS A 54 -1.24 -9.75 -8.75
C LYS A 54 -2.22 -8.61 -8.49
N LEU A 55 -1.83 -7.60 -7.71
CA LEU A 55 -2.65 -6.40 -7.51
C LEU A 55 -2.90 -5.70 -8.85
N ALA A 56 -1.85 -5.52 -9.66
CA ALA A 56 -1.98 -4.90 -10.98
C ALA A 56 -2.87 -5.73 -11.93
N GLU A 57 -2.77 -7.06 -11.89
CA GLU A 57 -3.63 -7.94 -12.65
C GLU A 57 -5.10 -7.82 -12.21
N ARG A 58 -5.38 -7.91 -10.90
CA ARG A 58 -6.74 -7.76 -10.34
C ARG A 58 -7.31 -6.37 -10.67
N TYR A 59 -6.50 -5.32 -10.58
CA TYR A 59 -6.88 -3.96 -10.97
C TYR A 59 -7.28 -3.92 -12.45
N LYS A 60 -6.45 -4.47 -13.34
CA LYS A 60 -6.76 -4.50 -14.78
C LYS A 60 -8.02 -5.28 -15.10
N GLN A 61 -8.25 -6.41 -14.44
CA GLN A 61 -9.48 -7.18 -14.59
C GLN A 61 -10.72 -6.38 -14.15
N LEU A 62 -10.58 -5.55 -13.13
CA LEU A 62 -11.66 -4.75 -12.56
C LEU A 62 -11.96 -3.47 -13.36
N THR A 63 -10.93 -2.79 -13.87
CA THR A 63 -11.06 -1.45 -14.49
C THR A 63 -10.86 -1.45 -16.00
N GLY A 64 -10.32 -2.52 -16.58
CA GLY A 64 -9.89 -2.60 -17.97
C GLY A 64 -8.54 -1.92 -18.26
N HIS A 65 -7.92 -1.27 -17.27
CA HIS A 65 -6.68 -0.49 -17.44
C HIS A 65 -5.55 -1.08 -16.60
N SER A 66 -4.31 -1.05 -17.11
CA SER A 66 -3.14 -1.40 -16.30
C SER A 66 -2.74 -0.21 -15.44
N PRO A 67 -2.37 -0.41 -14.16
CA PRO A 67 -1.78 0.65 -13.37
C PRO A 67 -0.33 0.87 -13.80
N ARG A 68 0.24 2.02 -13.42
CA ARG A 68 1.69 2.24 -13.53
C ARG A 68 2.40 1.52 -12.39
N ILE A 69 3.52 0.86 -12.69
CA ILE A 69 4.34 0.14 -11.71
C ILE A 69 5.79 0.58 -11.85
N GLU A 70 6.44 0.87 -10.72
CA GLU A 70 7.86 1.23 -10.65
C GLU A 70 8.58 0.41 -9.58
N GLY A 71 9.87 0.08 -9.80
CA GLY A 71 10.70 -0.62 -8.82
C GLY A 71 10.51 -2.15 -8.72
N LYS A 72 9.57 -2.73 -9.49
CA LYS A 72 9.25 -4.18 -9.47
C LYS A 72 10.46 -5.10 -9.64
N ASP A 73 11.39 -4.76 -10.54
CA ASP A 73 12.54 -5.63 -10.86
C ASP A 73 13.51 -5.81 -9.69
N ALA A 74 13.65 -4.78 -8.83
CA ALA A 74 14.43 -4.90 -7.60
C ALA A 74 13.63 -5.63 -6.51
N GLY A 75 12.32 -5.38 -6.43
CA GLY A 75 11.43 -6.01 -5.45
C GLY A 75 11.63 -5.54 -4.00
N ASP A 76 12.48 -4.54 -3.77
CA ASP A 76 12.74 -3.99 -2.44
C ASP A 76 11.73 -2.90 -2.06
N TRP A 77 11.29 -2.15 -3.06
CA TRP A 77 10.22 -1.18 -2.97
C TRP A 77 9.52 -1.09 -4.33
N VAL A 78 8.22 -1.34 -4.34
CA VAL A 78 7.38 -1.23 -5.52
C VAL A 78 6.30 -0.18 -5.29
N LEU A 79 6.20 0.75 -6.24
CA LEU A 79 5.13 1.73 -6.34
C LEU A 79 4.12 1.22 -7.36
N ILE A 80 2.83 1.23 -7.00
CA ILE A 80 1.73 0.93 -7.90
C ILE A 80 0.77 2.12 -7.88
N ASP A 81 0.64 2.78 -9.01
CA ASP A 81 -0.16 3.99 -9.17
C ASP A 81 -1.41 3.66 -9.99
N THR A 82 -2.58 3.85 -9.35
CA THR A 82 -3.91 3.59 -9.89
C THR A 82 -4.70 4.88 -10.13
N ASP A 83 -4.02 6.03 -10.18
CA ASP A 83 -4.55 7.40 -10.23
C ASP A 83 -5.29 7.83 -8.93
N ASP A 84 -6.25 7.05 -8.45
CA ASP A 84 -7.05 7.39 -7.25
C ASP A 84 -6.43 6.86 -5.94
N VAL A 85 -5.67 5.75 -6.01
CA VAL A 85 -5.01 5.12 -4.87
C VAL A 85 -3.57 4.77 -5.21
N ILE A 86 -2.62 5.24 -4.40
CA ILE A 86 -1.19 4.92 -4.57
C ILE A 86 -0.79 3.85 -3.56
N VAL A 87 -0.27 2.73 -4.03
CA VAL A 87 0.15 1.60 -3.18
C VAL A 87 1.66 1.49 -3.18
N HIS A 88 2.26 1.52 -1.99
CA HIS A 88 3.67 1.23 -1.79
C HIS A 88 3.80 -0.14 -1.11
N VAL A 89 4.55 -1.05 -1.73
CA VAL A 89 4.87 -2.35 -1.14
C VAL A 89 6.37 -2.41 -0.91
N PHE A 90 6.77 -2.61 0.34
CA PHE A 90 8.16 -2.58 0.78
C PHE A 90 8.64 -3.92 1.31
N ARG A 91 9.95 -4.14 1.22
CA ARG A 91 10.66 -4.98 2.18
C ARG A 91 10.68 -4.31 3.56
N PRO A 92 10.49 -5.04 4.69
CA PRO A 92 10.42 -4.43 6.02
C PRO A 92 11.58 -3.49 6.34
N GLU A 93 12.82 -3.91 6.07
CA GLU A 93 14.00 -3.09 6.37
C GLU A 93 14.12 -1.84 5.49
N VAL A 94 13.56 -1.87 4.28
CA VAL A 94 13.51 -0.71 3.37
C VAL A 94 12.44 0.27 3.83
N ARG A 95 11.29 -0.21 4.29
CA ARG A 95 10.24 0.63 4.90
C ARG A 95 10.76 1.36 6.13
N GLU A 96 11.50 0.66 7.00
CA GLU A 96 12.10 1.25 8.20
C GLU A 96 13.15 2.33 7.90
N PHE A 97 13.85 2.20 6.77
CA PHE A 97 14.82 3.20 6.32
C PHE A 97 14.13 4.46 5.77
N TYR A 98 13.12 4.32 4.92
CA TYR A 98 12.46 5.47 4.27
C TYR A 98 11.38 6.14 5.13
N GLN A 99 10.74 5.40 6.04
CA GLN A 99 9.77 5.92 7.02
C GLN A 99 8.69 6.83 6.41
N LEU A 100 8.14 6.48 5.23
CA LEU A 100 7.15 7.32 4.54
C LEU A 100 5.97 7.71 5.43
N GLU A 101 5.56 6.82 6.32
CA GLU A 101 4.50 7.07 7.31
C GLU A 101 4.77 8.31 8.16
N LYS A 102 6.03 8.60 8.51
CA LYS A 102 6.40 9.81 9.26
C LYS A 102 6.27 11.10 8.48
N MET A 103 6.36 11.04 7.16
CA MET A 103 6.19 12.21 6.30
C MET A 103 4.71 12.52 6.04
N TRP A 104 3.88 11.48 5.92
CA TRP A 104 2.49 11.63 5.49
C TRP A 104 1.47 11.54 6.65
N MET A 105 1.86 10.99 7.80
CA MET A 105 1.03 10.94 8.98
C MET A 105 1.40 12.06 9.96
N PRO A 106 0.42 12.77 10.54
CA PRO A 106 0.66 13.66 11.67
C PRO A 106 1.38 12.90 12.80
N SER A 107 2.28 13.57 13.51
CA SER A 107 3.11 12.95 14.57
C SER A 107 2.28 12.23 15.65
N ASP A 108 1.05 12.69 15.91
CA ASP A 108 0.13 12.09 16.89
C ASP A 108 -0.50 10.76 16.44
N THR A 109 -0.50 10.44 15.14
CA THR A 109 -1.13 9.21 14.61
C THR A 109 -0.21 8.00 14.73
N LEU A 110 1.11 8.20 14.65
CA LEU A 110 2.12 7.14 14.80
C LEU A 110 2.14 6.52 16.21
N GLY A 111 1.81 7.32 17.24
CA GLY A 111 1.69 6.82 18.61
C GLY A 111 0.56 5.78 18.75
N ARG A 112 -0.57 5.99 18.09
CA ARG A 112 -1.76 5.12 18.21
C ARG A 112 -1.63 3.81 17.43
N ILE A 113 -0.85 3.77 16.35
CA ILE A 113 -0.58 2.53 15.59
C ILE A 113 0.25 1.54 16.42
N ARG A 114 1.17 2.05 17.25
CA ARG A 114 2.00 1.23 18.15
C ARG A 114 1.24 0.69 19.37
N GLU A 115 0.09 1.26 19.69
CA GLU A 115 -0.73 0.92 20.87
C GLU A 115 -1.97 0.08 20.53
N ALA A 116 -2.20 -0.24 19.24
CA ALA A 116 -3.25 -1.19 18.87
C ALA A 116 -2.92 -2.57 19.48
N PRO A 117 -3.77 -3.13 20.37
CA PRO A 117 -3.42 -4.35 21.08
C PRO A 117 -3.35 -5.51 20.10
N HIS A 118 -2.25 -6.25 20.16
CA HIS A 118 -2.26 -7.66 19.78
C HIS A 118 -3.47 -8.31 20.46
N GLY A 119 -4.36 -8.87 19.64
CA GLY A 119 -5.64 -9.41 20.07
C GLY A 119 -5.49 -10.27 21.32
N THR A 120 -6.20 -9.87 22.37
CA THR A 120 -6.54 -10.75 23.47
C THR A 120 -7.66 -11.65 23.00
N ASN A 121 -7.35 -12.92 22.74
CA ASN A 121 -8.07 -14.09 23.26
C ASN A 121 -7.46 -15.39 22.70
#